data_AF-A0A8T3ZM74-F1
#
_entry.id   AF-A0A8T3ZM74-F1
#
_cell.length_a   1.000
_cell.length_b   1.000
_cell.length_c   1.000
_cell.angle_alpha   90.00
_cell.angle_beta   90.00
_cell.angle_gamma   90.00
#
_symmetry.space_group_name_H-M   'P 1'
#
loop_
_entity.id
_entity.type
_entity.pdbx_description
1 polymer ?
#
loop_
_entity_poly.entity_id
_entity_poly.type
_entity_poly.pdbx_seq_one_letter_code
_entity_poly.pdbx_strand_id
1 'polypeptide(L)'
;GEKFCTGYTSNGRYAGCPHKAKITSGWRCEQCKREDDYSYCIQCSGSCINSKMRDTCKESAYYVYLATFDSTVKVGISHERRFFERLIEQGADLAAKVAFMKDGMIVRKAEQDVKRMLNCTDRMRGSEKNDRLFGNPNASVLQISKSLAILKDNFDISVFEVYDLRKFYRLENVKKKPRLIKVRDGMNISGEVVAAKGNIIVIKNGYYYSLNAHDIIEREVEFN
;
A
#
# COMPACT_ATOMS: atom_id res chain seq x y z
N GLY A 1 -16.13 -15.19 8.78
CA GLY A 1 -17.36 -14.70 9.36
C GLY A 1 -17.91 -13.55 8.58
N GLU A 2 -18.95 -12.99 9.18
CA GLU A 2 -19.45 -11.66 8.91
C GLU A 2 -18.31 -10.63 9.01
N LYS A 3 -18.44 -9.53 8.26
CA LYS A 3 -17.50 -8.42 8.31
C LYS A 3 -18.04 -7.33 9.24
N PHE A 4 -17.16 -6.79 10.07
CA PHE A 4 -17.48 -5.74 11.02
C PHE A 4 -16.66 -4.48 10.77
N CYS A 5 -17.28 -3.33 10.99
CA CYS A 5 -16.65 -2.03 10.86
C CYS A 5 -15.38 -1.90 11.72
N THR A 6 -14.30 -1.44 11.11
CA THR A 6 -13.01 -1.23 11.78
C THR A 6 -12.90 0.12 12.49
N GLY A 7 -13.96 0.93 12.61
CA GLY A 7 -13.91 2.20 13.33
C GLY A 7 -13.40 3.39 12.50
N TYR A 8 -12.83 4.40 13.16
CA TYR A 8 -12.49 5.68 12.56
C TYR A 8 -11.30 6.36 13.27
N THR A 9 -10.67 7.32 12.61
CA THR A 9 -9.62 8.16 13.18
C THR A 9 -10.14 9.56 13.40
N SER A 10 -10.03 10.07 14.63
CA SER A 10 -10.42 11.43 14.99
C SER A 10 -9.32 12.07 15.83
N ASN A 11 -8.93 13.30 15.48
CA ASN A 11 -7.82 14.05 16.06
C ASN A 11 -6.52 13.25 16.09
N GLY A 12 -6.25 12.51 15.00
CA GLY A 12 -5.07 11.66 14.85
C GLY A 12 -5.05 10.40 15.73
N ARG A 13 -6.16 10.08 16.43
CA ARG A 13 -6.28 8.87 17.25
C ARG A 13 -7.32 7.93 16.66
N TYR A 14 -6.98 6.64 16.64
CA TYR A 14 -7.89 5.61 16.19
C TYR A 14 -8.88 5.23 17.31
N ALA A 15 -10.15 5.05 16.94
CA ALA A 15 -11.21 4.53 17.78
C ALA A 15 -11.95 3.40 17.06
N GLY A 16 -12.21 2.30 17.78
CA GLY A 16 -13.02 1.20 17.27
C GLY A 16 -14.47 1.62 16.98
N CYS A 17 -15.19 0.85 16.17
CA CYS A 17 -16.59 1.15 15.88
C CYS A 17 -17.44 1.01 17.15
N PRO A 18 -18.13 2.08 17.62
CA PRO A 18 -18.91 2.03 18.86
C PRO A 18 -20.08 1.04 18.80
N HIS A 19 -20.56 0.72 17.59
CA HIS A 19 -21.69 -0.16 17.36
C HIS A 19 -21.29 -1.56 16.88
N LYS A 20 -19.99 -1.83 16.69
CA LYS A 20 -19.49 -3.05 16.01
C LYS A 20 -20.37 -3.40 14.79
N ALA A 21 -20.65 -2.40 13.94
CA ALA A 21 -21.65 -2.54 12.90
C ALA A 21 -21.22 -3.58 11.86
N LYS A 22 -22.13 -4.48 11.48
CA LYS A 22 -21.93 -5.39 10.34
C LYS A 22 -21.85 -4.58 9.05
N ILE A 23 -20.94 -4.94 8.15
CA ILE A 23 -20.75 -4.31 6.85
C ILE A 23 -20.74 -5.35 5.73
N THR A 24 -21.21 -4.96 4.55
CA THR A 24 -21.22 -5.83 3.36
C THR A 24 -20.07 -5.53 2.40
N SER A 25 -19.48 -4.33 2.50
CA SER A 25 -18.38 -3.88 1.64
C SER A 25 -17.53 -2.78 2.30
N GLY A 26 -16.32 -2.60 1.79
CA GLY A 26 -15.35 -1.68 2.40
C GLY A 26 -14.95 -2.14 3.80
N TRP A 27 -14.40 -1.20 4.58
CA TRP A 27 -13.82 -1.51 5.90
C TRP A 27 -14.55 -0.78 7.05
N ARG A 28 -15.45 0.14 6.72
CA ARG A 28 -16.08 1.07 7.66
C ARG A 28 -17.57 1.24 7.36
N CYS A 29 -18.38 1.32 8.41
CA CYS A 29 -19.78 1.72 8.30
C CYS A 29 -19.90 3.22 8.01
N GLU A 30 -21.08 3.66 7.60
CA GLU A 30 -21.29 5.03 7.13
C GLU A 30 -21.03 6.09 8.22
N GLN A 31 -21.41 5.82 9.47
CA GLN A 31 -21.12 6.71 10.59
C GLN A 31 -19.62 6.85 10.82
N CYS A 32 -18.87 5.76 10.90
CA CYS A 32 -17.41 5.81 11.06
C CYS A 32 -16.71 6.46 9.87
N LYS A 33 -17.24 6.37 8.65
CA LYS A 33 -16.71 7.14 7.51
C LYS A 33 -16.87 8.64 7.71
N ARG A 34 -18.03 9.10 8.19
CA ARG A 34 -18.29 10.53 8.45
C ARG A 34 -17.44 11.08 9.60
N GLU A 35 -17.23 10.29 10.64
CA GLU A 35 -16.41 10.69 11.80
C GLU A 35 -14.90 10.67 11.51
N ASP A 36 -14.47 9.95 10.48
CA ASP A 36 -13.05 9.82 10.17
C ASP A 36 -12.50 11.06 9.46
N ASP A 37 -11.50 11.66 10.10
CA ASP A 37 -10.83 12.88 9.64
C ASP A 37 -10.30 12.78 8.21
N TYR A 38 -9.93 11.58 7.77
CA TYR A 38 -9.20 11.36 6.53
C TYR A 38 -10.06 10.76 5.41
N SER A 39 -11.33 10.44 5.64
CA SER A 39 -12.22 9.81 4.65
C SER A 39 -12.25 10.57 3.33
N TYR A 40 -12.42 11.89 3.37
CA TYR A 40 -12.45 12.74 2.19
C TYR A 40 -11.07 12.93 1.54
N CYS A 41 -9.98 12.78 2.31
CA CYS A 41 -8.62 12.90 1.77
C CYS A 41 -8.29 11.77 0.77
N ILE A 42 -8.94 10.61 0.88
CA ILE A 42 -8.78 9.48 -0.04
C ILE A 42 -9.28 9.83 -1.45
N GLN A 43 -10.30 10.69 -1.55
CA GLN A 43 -10.90 11.12 -2.82
C GLN A 43 -10.24 12.37 -3.40
N CYS A 44 -9.33 13.01 -2.65
CA CYS A 44 -8.66 14.23 -3.08
C CYS A 44 -7.76 13.95 -4.28
N SER A 45 -8.01 14.66 -5.38
CA SER A 45 -7.24 14.64 -6.64
C SER A 45 -6.36 15.89 -6.81
N GLY A 46 -6.13 16.65 -5.74
CA GLY A 46 -5.49 17.96 -5.80
C GLY A 46 -6.48 19.14 -5.77
N SER A 47 -7.77 18.86 -5.59
CA SER A 47 -8.81 19.82 -5.18
C SER A 47 -9.44 19.30 -3.88
N CYS A 48 -9.11 19.92 -2.75
CA CYS A 48 -9.48 19.41 -1.43
C CYS A 48 -10.85 19.94 -0.99
N ILE A 49 -11.78 19.02 -0.73
CA ILE A 49 -13.09 19.32 -0.12
C ILE A 49 -13.09 19.15 1.41
N ASN A 50 -12.00 18.63 1.98
CA ASN A 50 -11.87 18.40 3.41
C ASN A 50 -11.25 19.62 4.09
N SER A 51 -12.09 20.56 4.54
CA SER A 51 -11.64 21.76 5.26
C SER A 51 -10.99 21.41 6.60
N LYS A 52 -11.52 20.42 7.33
CA LYS A 52 -11.04 19.99 8.65
C LYS A 52 -9.55 19.65 8.66
N MET A 53 -9.08 18.94 7.62
CA MET A 53 -7.69 18.48 7.54
C MET A 53 -6.80 19.37 6.66
N ARG A 54 -7.33 20.47 6.12
CA ARG A 54 -6.63 21.24 5.08
C ARG A 54 -5.34 21.88 5.60
N ASP A 55 -5.37 22.49 6.78
CA ASP A 55 -4.19 23.16 7.35
C ASP A 55 -3.08 22.16 7.67
N THR A 56 -3.42 21.04 8.33
CA THR A 56 -2.46 19.95 8.57
C THR A 56 -1.90 19.39 7.27
N CYS A 57 -2.74 19.23 6.24
CA CYS A 57 -2.33 18.76 4.91
C CYS A 57 -1.38 19.74 4.22
N LYS A 58 -1.59 21.05 4.39
CA LYS A 58 -0.74 22.11 3.83
C LYS A 58 0.66 22.13 4.47
N GLU A 59 0.73 22.01 5.79
CA GLU A 59 2.00 22.06 6.53
C GLU A 59 2.79 20.74 6.49
N SER A 60 2.13 19.64 6.11
CA SER A 60 2.77 18.32 5.98
C SER A 60 3.75 18.27 4.81
N ALA A 61 4.83 17.50 4.99
CA ALA A 61 5.80 17.20 3.95
C ALA A 61 5.58 15.80 3.35
N TYR A 62 5.82 15.69 2.05
CA TYR A 62 5.53 14.51 1.25
C TYR A 62 6.66 14.21 0.27
N TYR A 63 6.82 12.92 -0.03
CA TYR A 63 7.55 12.47 -1.20
C TYR A 63 6.60 12.06 -2.32
N VAL A 64 6.91 12.47 -3.54
CA VAL A 64 6.53 11.74 -4.75
C VAL A 64 7.58 10.66 -4.98
N TYR A 65 7.14 9.44 -5.29
CA TYR A 65 8.04 8.31 -5.44
C TYR A 65 7.62 7.36 -6.57
N LEU A 66 8.60 6.61 -7.05
CA LEU A 66 8.40 5.41 -7.87
C LEU A 66 8.48 4.18 -6.98
N ALA A 67 7.63 3.19 -7.23
CA ALA A 67 7.70 1.87 -6.64
C ALA A 67 7.55 0.84 -7.75
N THR A 68 8.45 -0.14 -7.79
CA THR A 68 8.39 -1.22 -8.78
C THR A 68 7.85 -2.50 -8.16
N PHE A 69 7.13 -3.26 -8.98
CA PHE A 69 6.57 -4.56 -8.64
C PHE A 69 6.79 -5.45 -9.86
N ASP A 70 7.87 -6.23 -9.83
CA ASP A 70 8.34 -6.93 -11.03
C ASP A 70 8.53 -5.95 -12.22
N SER A 71 7.78 -6.14 -13.31
CA SER A 71 7.82 -5.36 -14.55
C SER A 71 6.93 -4.12 -14.53
N THR A 72 6.23 -3.83 -13.44
CA THR A 72 5.33 -2.68 -13.31
C THR A 72 5.95 -1.59 -12.45
N VAL A 73 5.79 -0.34 -12.89
CA VAL A 73 6.13 0.87 -12.12
C VAL A 73 4.84 1.52 -11.67
N LYS A 74 4.82 1.94 -10.42
CA LYS A 74 3.77 2.76 -9.83
C LYS A 74 4.37 4.07 -9.35
N VAL A 75 3.70 5.16 -9.67
CA VAL A 75 3.93 6.46 -9.04
C VAL A 75 3.00 6.57 -7.83
N GLY A 76 3.54 7.05 -6.71
CA GLY A 76 2.73 7.28 -5.52
C GLY A 76 3.24 8.46 -4.71
N ILE A 77 2.44 8.81 -3.70
CA ILE A 77 2.77 9.82 -2.70
C ILE A 77 2.74 9.20 -1.31
N SER A 78 3.62 9.67 -0.44
CA SER A 78 3.58 9.34 0.98
C SER A 78 3.95 10.57 1.80
N HIS A 79 3.45 10.64 3.02
CA HIS A 79 4.05 11.51 4.03
C HIS A 79 5.51 11.10 4.21
N GLU A 80 6.40 12.08 4.35
CA GLU A 80 7.85 11.85 4.54
C GLU A 80 8.11 10.81 5.66
N ARG A 81 7.48 11.01 6.82
CA ARG A 81 7.61 10.14 7.99
C ARG A 81 7.07 8.71 7.84
N ARG A 82 6.30 8.43 6.77
CA ARG A 82 5.70 7.10 6.51
C ARG A 82 6.21 6.49 5.20
N PHE A 83 7.27 7.04 4.63
CA PHE A 83 7.72 6.68 3.30
C PHE A 83 8.06 5.19 3.22
N PHE A 84 8.89 4.68 4.12
CA PHE A 84 9.31 3.28 4.13
C PHE A 84 8.15 2.33 4.46
N GLU A 85 7.36 2.63 5.49
CA GLU A 85 6.21 1.81 5.88
C GLU A 85 5.23 1.68 4.72
N ARG A 86 4.95 2.80 4.03
CA ARG A 86 4.02 2.84 2.89
C ARG A 86 4.50 1.96 1.73
N LEU A 87 5.80 1.85 1.51
CA LEU A 87 6.37 1.00 0.47
C LEU A 87 6.32 -0.49 0.85
N ILE A 88 6.64 -0.81 2.11
CA ILE A 88 6.57 -2.17 2.66
C ILE A 88 5.12 -2.68 2.64
N GLU A 89 4.17 -1.89 3.12
CA GLU A 89 2.72 -2.18 3.09
C GLU A 89 2.21 -2.49 1.67
N GLN A 90 2.81 -1.86 0.65
CA GLN A 90 2.43 -2.11 -0.75
C GLN A 90 3.09 -3.36 -1.34
N GLY A 91 4.23 -3.78 -0.80
CA GLY A 91 5.04 -4.90 -1.28
C GLY A 91 5.94 -4.54 -2.46
N ALA A 92 6.49 -3.32 -2.49
CA ALA A 92 7.35 -2.84 -3.57
C ALA A 92 8.72 -3.55 -3.58
N ASP A 93 9.24 -3.93 -4.75
CA ASP A 93 10.57 -4.52 -4.86
C ASP A 93 11.66 -3.47 -4.69
N LEU A 94 11.61 -2.43 -5.52
CA LEU A 94 12.45 -1.24 -5.40
C LEU A 94 11.58 0.01 -5.28
N ALA A 95 12.15 1.06 -4.73
CA ALA A 95 11.54 2.37 -4.71
C ALA A 95 12.56 3.48 -4.99
N ALA A 96 12.09 4.62 -5.49
CA ALA A 96 12.92 5.81 -5.66
C ALA A 96 12.14 7.05 -5.25
N LYS A 97 12.76 7.95 -4.47
CA LYS A 97 12.24 9.31 -4.29
C LYS A 97 12.40 10.07 -5.61
N VAL A 98 11.40 10.87 -5.97
CA VAL A 98 11.39 11.69 -7.20
C VAL A 98 11.35 13.17 -6.87
N ALA A 99 10.53 13.54 -5.89
CA ALA A 99 10.39 14.93 -5.46
C ALA A 99 10.01 14.99 -4.00
N PHE A 100 10.41 16.08 -3.33
CA PHE A 100 10.01 16.41 -1.98
C PHE A 100 9.27 17.74 -1.99
N MET A 101 8.11 17.80 -1.36
CA MET A 101 7.32 19.03 -1.30
C MET A 101 6.37 19.03 -0.11
N LYS A 102 5.99 20.23 0.33
CA LYS A 102 4.88 20.43 1.25
C LYS A 102 3.55 20.51 0.50
N ASP A 103 2.48 20.44 1.27
CA ASP A 103 1.09 20.53 0.80
C ASP A 103 0.61 19.30 0.01
N GLY A 104 -0.30 18.55 0.64
CA GLY A 104 -0.89 17.36 0.05
C GLY A 104 -1.73 17.60 -1.21
N MET A 105 -2.16 18.83 -1.51
CA MET A 105 -2.79 19.16 -2.81
C MET A 105 -1.74 19.32 -3.91
N ILE A 106 -0.62 19.97 -3.62
CA ILE A 106 0.47 20.18 -4.58
C ILE A 106 1.09 18.84 -4.96
N VAL A 107 1.39 18.00 -3.96
CA VAL A 107 2.00 16.68 -4.20
C VAL A 107 1.12 15.75 -5.04
N ARG A 108 -0.21 15.84 -4.93
CA ARG A 108 -1.14 15.05 -5.76
C ARG A 108 -1.14 15.49 -7.22
N LYS A 109 -0.97 16.79 -7.49
CA LYS A 109 -0.81 17.29 -8.86
C LYS A 109 0.52 16.83 -9.45
N ALA A 110 1.60 16.94 -8.68
CA ALA A 110 2.91 16.42 -9.08
C ALA A 110 2.88 14.90 -9.34
N GLU A 111 2.16 14.13 -8.53
CA GLU A 111 1.93 12.69 -8.77
C GLU A 111 1.28 12.43 -10.13
N GLN A 112 0.23 13.19 -10.48
CA GLN A 112 -0.45 13.08 -11.78
C GLN A 112 0.48 13.45 -12.94
N ASP A 113 1.32 14.47 -12.76
CA ASP A 113 2.28 14.90 -13.78
C ASP A 113 3.31 13.81 -14.05
N VAL A 114 3.91 13.25 -13.00
CA VAL A 114 4.85 12.11 -13.12
C VAL A 114 4.16 10.90 -13.75
N LYS A 115 2.90 10.61 -13.39
CA LYS A 115 2.13 9.51 -14.03
C LYS A 115 1.98 9.71 -15.53
N ARG A 116 1.66 10.94 -15.97
CA ARG A 116 1.52 11.30 -17.39
C ARG A 116 2.84 11.14 -18.13
N MET A 117 3.95 11.62 -17.55
CA MET A 117 5.28 11.50 -18.16
C MET A 117 5.73 10.05 -18.33
N LEU A 118 5.40 9.18 -17.37
CA LEU A 118 5.76 7.76 -17.42
C LEU A 118 4.74 6.87 -18.13
N ASN A 119 3.59 7.41 -18.55
CA ASN A 119 2.48 6.66 -19.13
C ASN A 119 2.08 5.42 -18.28
N CYS A 120 2.02 5.57 -16.96
CA CYS A 120 1.72 4.48 -16.03
C CYS A 120 0.25 4.48 -15.59
N THR A 121 -0.29 3.28 -15.31
CA THR A 121 -1.68 3.10 -14.88
C THR A 121 -1.80 2.95 -13.36
N ASP A 122 -2.93 3.37 -12.79
CA ASP A 122 -3.08 3.61 -11.35
C ASP A 122 -3.09 2.38 -10.44
N ARG A 123 -3.34 1.17 -10.97
CA ARG A 123 -3.72 0.05 -10.08
C ARG A 123 -3.36 -1.33 -10.59
N MET A 124 -2.46 -2.00 -9.85
CA MET A 124 -2.34 -3.45 -9.86
C MET A 124 -3.41 -4.09 -8.96
N ARG A 125 -4.08 -5.13 -9.45
CA ARG A 125 -5.06 -5.93 -8.70
C ARG A 125 -4.35 -6.90 -7.73
N GLY A 126 -5.03 -7.29 -6.67
CA GLY A 126 -4.48 -8.21 -5.65
C GLY A 126 -4.13 -9.60 -6.20
N SER A 127 -4.84 -10.09 -7.23
CA SER A 127 -4.51 -11.34 -7.92
C SER A 127 -3.17 -11.26 -8.65
N GLU A 128 -2.87 -10.15 -9.31
CA GLU A 128 -1.60 -9.91 -10.00
C GLU A 128 -0.43 -9.87 -9.00
N LYS A 129 -0.66 -9.39 -7.77
CA LYS A 129 0.36 -9.39 -6.71
C LYS A 129 0.76 -10.79 -6.26
N ASN A 130 -0.19 -11.73 -6.19
CA ASN A 130 0.12 -13.11 -5.79
C ASN A 130 0.93 -13.84 -6.87
N ASP A 131 0.59 -13.64 -8.14
CA ASP A 131 1.36 -14.21 -9.26
C ASP A 131 2.78 -13.62 -9.34
N ARG A 132 2.94 -12.36 -8.91
CA ARG A 132 4.21 -11.62 -8.88
C ARG A 132 4.92 -11.67 -7.53
N LEU A 133 4.48 -12.51 -6.59
CA LEU A 133 5.11 -12.63 -5.28
C LEU A 133 6.61 -12.95 -5.40
N PHE A 134 6.97 -13.77 -6.41
CA PHE A 134 8.33 -14.12 -6.82
C PHE A 134 8.70 -13.55 -8.19
N GLY A 135 8.22 -12.34 -8.52
CA GLY A 135 8.55 -11.68 -9.78
C GLY A 135 10.05 -11.57 -10.06
N ASN A 136 10.42 -11.37 -11.31
CA ASN A 136 11.82 -11.27 -11.74
C ASN A 136 12.47 -10.03 -11.12
N PRO A 137 13.45 -10.19 -10.22
CA PRO A 137 14.08 -9.05 -9.54
C PRO A 137 14.80 -8.09 -10.51
N ASN A 138 15.26 -8.58 -11.66
CA ASN A 138 15.94 -7.77 -12.67
C ASN A 138 14.96 -6.89 -13.46
N ALA A 139 13.69 -7.30 -13.57
CA ALA A 139 12.67 -6.48 -14.23
C ALA A 139 12.44 -5.17 -13.46
N SER A 140 12.40 -5.24 -12.12
CA SER A 140 12.24 -4.06 -11.26
C SER A 140 13.41 -3.08 -11.37
N VAL A 141 14.65 -3.59 -11.45
CA VAL A 141 15.85 -2.76 -11.67
C VAL A 141 15.78 -2.05 -13.02
N LEU A 142 15.45 -2.78 -14.09
CA LEU A 142 15.34 -2.19 -15.43
C LEU A 142 14.28 -1.09 -15.48
N GLN A 143 13.11 -1.35 -14.90
CA GLN A 143 11.99 -0.44 -14.96
C GLN A 143 12.21 0.84 -14.13
N ILE A 144 12.82 0.73 -12.95
CA ILE A 144 13.11 1.92 -12.14
C ILE A 144 14.16 2.79 -12.83
N SER A 145 15.23 2.20 -13.37
CA SER A 145 16.28 2.93 -14.08
C SER A 145 15.73 3.63 -15.33
N LYS A 146 14.89 2.96 -16.12
CA LYS A 146 14.21 3.58 -17.29
C LYS A 146 13.34 4.75 -16.88
N SER A 147 12.55 4.59 -15.81
CA SER A 147 11.64 5.63 -15.32
C SER A 147 12.40 6.85 -14.83
N LEU A 148 13.47 6.65 -14.04
CA LEU A 148 14.31 7.75 -13.58
C LEU A 148 15.03 8.46 -14.74
N ALA A 149 15.45 7.72 -15.78
CA ALA A 149 16.06 8.30 -16.97
C ALA A 149 15.10 9.22 -17.75
N ILE A 150 13.79 8.94 -17.75
CA ILE A 150 12.76 9.81 -18.34
C ILE A 150 12.52 11.06 -17.49
N LEU A 151 12.55 10.91 -16.16
CA LEU A 151 12.26 12.01 -15.23
C LEU A 151 13.43 12.97 -15.01
N LYS A 152 14.67 12.54 -15.25
CA LYS A 152 15.89 13.30 -14.94
C LYS A 152 15.94 14.72 -15.54
N ASP A 153 15.27 14.94 -16.68
CA ASP A 153 15.30 16.24 -17.36
C ASP A 153 14.30 17.25 -16.77
N ASN A 154 13.37 16.80 -15.91
CA ASN A 154 12.29 17.61 -15.35
C ASN A 154 12.34 17.70 -13.82
N PHE A 155 13.20 16.91 -13.18
CA PHE A 155 13.28 16.80 -11.72
C PHE A 155 14.73 16.90 -11.25
N ASP A 156 14.90 17.38 -10.02
CA ASP A 156 16.20 17.42 -9.38
C ASP A 156 16.69 16.00 -9.07
N ILE A 157 17.69 15.56 -9.84
CA ILE A 157 18.30 14.23 -9.75
C ILE A 157 18.96 14.01 -8.37
N SER A 158 19.35 15.07 -7.65
CA SER A 158 19.93 14.93 -6.31
C SER A 158 18.95 14.31 -5.30
N VAL A 159 17.65 14.38 -5.59
CA VAL A 159 16.57 13.78 -4.78
C VAL A 159 16.39 12.29 -5.11
N PHE A 160 16.96 11.79 -6.20
CA PHE A 160 16.79 10.40 -6.62
C PHE A 160 17.59 9.45 -5.73
N GLU A 161 16.95 9.00 -4.67
CA GLU A 161 17.48 7.99 -3.76
C GLU A 161 16.73 6.66 -3.98
N VAL A 162 17.47 5.61 -4.36
CA VAL A 162 16.92 4.28 -4.68
C VAL A 162 17.05 3.34 -3.50
N TYR A 163 15.98 2.62 -3.21
CA TYR A 163 15.87 1.66 -2.11
C TYR A 163 15.55 0.26 -2.60
N ASP A 164 16.26 -0.71 -2.07
CA ASP A 164 15.94 -2.13 -2.22
C ASP A 164 15.19 -2.65 -0.99
N LEU A 165 13.94 -3.04 -1.20
CA LEU A 165 13.03 -3.44 -0.14
C LEU A 165 12.86 -4.97 -0.04
N ARG A 166 13.39 -5.71 -1.01
CA ARG A 166 13.17 -7.17 -1.13
C ARG A 166 13.60 -7.94 0.12
N LYS A 167 14.66 -7.46 0.78
CA LYS A 167 15.18 -8.01 2.04
C LYS A 167 14.19 -7.98 3.21
N PHE A 168 13.18 -7.11 3.19
CA PHE A 168 12.22 -6.99 4.28
C PHE A 168 11.11 -8.06 4.22
N TYR A 169 10.99 -8.78 3.11
CA TYR A 169 9.86 -9.69 2.88
C TYR A 169 10.09 -11.14 3.28
N ARG A 170 11.35 -11.50 3.59
CA ARG A 170 11.76 -12.86 3.99
C ARG A 170 11.38 -13.94 2.98
N LEU A 171 11.29 -13.61 1.69
CA LEU A 171 10.88 -14.54 0.63
C LEU A 171 11.88 -15.69 0.46
N GLU A 172 13.13 -15.52 0.87
CA GLU A 172 14.16 -16.55 0.93
C GLU A 172 13.78 -17.74 1.82
N ASN A 173 12.85 -17.57 2.76
CA ASN A 173 12.32 -18.65 3.59
C ASN A 173 11.37 -19.58 2.81
N VAL A 174 10.86 -19.15 1.65
CA VAL A 174 9.86 -19.88 0.88
C VAL A 174 10.54 -20.70 -0.21
N LYS A 175 10.71 -22.00 0.04
CA LYS A 175 11.47 -22.90 -0.85
C LYS A 175 10.65 -23.51 -2.00
N LYS A 176 9.32 -23.39 -1.96
CA LYS A 176 8.41 -23.90 -3.00
C LYS A 176 7.29 -22.90 -3.22
N LYS A 177 6.74 -22.83 -4.44
CA LYS A 177 5.62 -21.95 -4.78
C LYS A 177 4.43 -22.20 -3.82
N PRO A 178 3.97 -21.18 -3.07
CA PRO A 178 2.82 -21.34 -2.19
C PRO A 178 1.53 -21.61 -2.96
N ARG A 179 0.62 -22.38 -2.35
CA ARG A 179 -0.76 -22.52 -2.82
C ARG A 179 -1.60 -21.37 -2.29
N LEU A 180 -2.29 -20.64 -3.17
CA LEU A 180 -3.20 -19.58 -2.76
C LEU A 180 -4.41 -20.17 -2.03
N ILE A 181 -4.64 -19.71 -0.81
CA ILE A 181 -5.85 -19.95 -0.03
C ILE A 181 -6.77 -18.74 -0.20
N LYS A 182 -8.02 -18.98 -0.59
CA LYS A 182 -9.10 -18.01 -0.44
C LYS A 182 -9.75 -18.22 0.92
N VAL A 183 -9.56 -17.27 1.82
CA VAL A 183 -10.13 -17.35 3.18
C VAL A 183 -11.65 -17.34 3.09
N ARG A 184 -12.30 -18.29 3.78
CA ARG A 184 -13.76 -18.43 3.84
C ARG A 184 -14.25 -18.41 5.28
N ASP A 185 -15.56 -18.31 5.46
CA ASP A 185 -16.14 -18.42 6.79
C ASP A 185 -15.94 -19.83 7.38
N GLY A 186 -15.76 -19.90 8.71
CA GLY A 186 -15.49 -21.14 9.45
C GLY A 186 -14.14 -21.81 9.14
N MET A 187 -13.25 -21.16 8.38
CA MET A 187 -11.96 -21.72 8.02
C MET A 187 -10.91 -21.47 9.11
N ASN A 188 -10.36 -22.53 9.68
CA ASN A 188 -9.21 -22.45 10.58
C ASN A 188 -7.90 -22.49 9.76
N ILE A 189 -7.02 -21.53 10.00
CA ILE A 189 -5.71 -21.46 9.36
C ILE A 189 -4.67 -21.45 10.47
N SER A 190 -3.79 -22.45 10.47
CA SER A 190 -2.69 -22.58 11.43
C SER A 190 -1.38 -22.84 10.71
N GLY A 191 -0.29 -22.39 11.32
CA GLY A 191 1.07 -22.56 10.82
C GLY A 191 1.96 -21.37 11.17
N GLU A 192 3.22 -21.44 10.76
CA GLU A 192 4.20 -20.39 10.98
C GLU A 192 4.15 -19.36 9.84
N VAL A 193 4.09 -18.06 10.15
CA VAL A 193 4.26 -16.99 9.15
C VAL A 193 5.73 -16.90 8.79
N VAL A 194 6.09 -17.36 7.59
CA VAL A 194 7.49 -17.45 7.14
C VAL A 194 7.92 -16.29 6.25
N ALA A 195 6.97 -15.60 5.61
CA ALA A 195 7.22 -14.45 4.74
C ALA A 195 5.98 -13.56 4.61
N ALA A 196 6.18 -12.28 4.29
CA ALA A 196 5.10 -11.36 3.97
C ALA A 196 5.58 -10.30 2.97
N LYS A 197 4.81 -10.06 1.91
CA LYS A 197 5.08 -9.00 0.92
C LYS A 197 3.79 -8.24 0.63
N GLY A 198 3.74 -6.98 1.05
CA GLY A 198 2.53 -6.18 1.01
C GLY A 198 1.38 -6.85 1.75
N ASN A 199 0.24 -7.02 1.07
CA ASN A 199 -0.94 -7.68 1.62
C ASN A 199 -0.92 -9.21 1.50
N ILE A 200 0.15 -9.84 1.02
CA ILE A 200 0.25 -11.30 0.91
C ILE A 200 1.10 -11.85 2.05
N ILE A 201 0.54 -12.80 2.79
CA ILE A 201 1.20 -13.52 3.89
C ILE A 201 1.44 -14.95 3.43
N VAL A 202 2.63 -15.50 3.70
CA VAL A 202 2.96 -16.91 3.45
C VAL A 202 3.07 -17.66 4.77
N ILE A 203 2.30 -18.73 4.88
CA ILE A 203 2.23 -19.61 6.05
C ILE A 203 2.81 -20.98 5.67
N LYS A 204 3.58 -21.57 6.58
CA LYS A 204 4.12 -22.91 6.46
C LYS A 204 3.40 -23.86 7.42
N ASN A 205 2.80 -24.92 6.88
CA ASN A 205 2.20 -26.02 7.64
C ASN A 205 2.23 -27.29 6.79
N GLY A 206 3.32 -28.07 6.87
CA GLY A 206 3.63 -29.20 5.96
C GLY A 206 3.93 -28.79 4.50
N TYR A 207 3.24 -27.76 4.00
CA TYR A 207 3.41 -27.11 2.70
C TYR A 207 3.38 -25.58 2.86
N TYR A 208 3.65 -24.83 1.78
CA TYR A 208 3.54 -23.37 1.78
C TYR A 208 2.18 -22.94 1.24
N TYR A 209 1.54 -22.03 1.96
CA TYR A 209 0.27 -21.44 1.59
C TYR A 209 0.38 -19.92 1.56
N SER A 210 -0.20 -19.27 0.56
CA SER A 210 -0.32 -17.81 0.56
C SER A 210 -1.78 -17.41 0.79
N LEU A 211 -1.98 -16.31 1.50
CA LEU A 211 -3.29 -15.70 1.68
C LEU A 211 -3.18 -14.19 1.54
N ASN A 212 -4.30 -13.57 1.22
CA ASN A 212 -4.40 -12.11 1.19
C ASN A 212 -4.89 -11.63 2.56
N ALA A 213 -4.09 -10.81 3.25
CA ALA A 213 -4.43 -10.23 4.54
C ALA A 213 -5.76 -9.46 4.52
N HIS A 214 -6.12 -8.84 3.38
CA HIS A 214 -7.41 -8.16 3.23
C HIS A 214 -8.62 -9.10 3.31
N ASP A 215 -8.44 -10.40 3.12
CA ASP A 215 -9.52 -11.38 3.28
C ASP A 215 -9.79 -11.67 4.76
N ILE A 216 -8.86 -11.30 5.65
CA ILE A 216 -8.92 -11.47 7.11
C ILE A 216 -9.38 -10.18 7.81
N ILE A 217 -9.07 -9.01 7.26
CA ILE A 217 -9.53 -7.71 7.82
C ILE A 217 -11.06 -7.70 7.96
N GLU A 218 -11.56 -7.07 9.03
CA GLU A 218 -12.98 -7.01 9.46
C GLU A 218 -13.57 -8.31 10.00
N ARG A 219 -12.77 -9.37 10.08
CA ARG A 219 -13.20 -10.63 10.70
C ARG A 219 -12.59 -10.73 12.09
N GLU A 220 -13.31 -11.37 12.98
CA GLU A 220 -12.76 -11.78 14.27
C GLU A 220 -11.68 -12.84 14.02
N VAL A 221 -10.53 -12.66 14.66
CA VAL A 221 -9.39 -13.56 14.57
C VAL A 221 -9.06 -13.99 15.98
N GLU A 222 -9.20 -15.28 16.25
CA GLU A 222 -8.76 -15.89 17.50
C GLU A 222 -7.32 -16.39 17.33
N PHE A 223 -6.43 -15.91 18.19
CA PHE A 223 -5.07 -16.43 18.29
C PHE A 223 -5.07 -17.45 19.43
N ASN A 224 -4.93 -18.73 19.08
CA ASN A 224 -4.73 -19.81 20.04
C ASN A 224 -3.25 -19.98 20.35
#